data_AF-A0A915L1A0-F1
#
_entry.id   AF-A0A915L1A0-F1
#
_cell.length_a   1.000
_cell.length_b   1.000
_cell.length_c   1.000
_cell.angle_alpha   90.00
_cell.angle_beta   90.00
_cell.angle_gamma   90.00
#
_symmetry.space_group_name_H-M   'P 1'
#
loop_
_entity.id
_entity.type
_entity.pdbx_description
1 polymer ?
#
loop_
_entity_poly.entity_id
_entity_poly.type
_entity_poly.pdbx_seq_one_letter_code
_entity_poly.pdbx_strand_id
1 'polypeptide(L)'
;MKIRVADDESTELLKHWDLTYKFINRAKENNSAVLVHCKKGISRSSSTVIAYAMKSYGWSLGEALNYVKQRRNCVTPNKGFMEQLKTYQGILAASSPFHKNNMYK
;
A
#
# COMPACT_ATOMS: atom_id res chain seq x y z
N MET A 1 2.23 16.30 3.08
CA MET A 1 3.08 15.35 3.84
C MET A 1 4.29 14.96 2.99
N LYS A 2 5.48 14.80 3.57
CA LYS A 2 6.70 14.38 2.85
C LYS A 2 7.43 13.30 3.64
N ILE A 3 7.73 12.18 3.00
CA ILE A 3 8.58 11.09 3.53
C ILE A 3 9.87 11.08 2.72
N ARG A 4 11.02 11.23 3.40
CA ARG A 4 12.33 11.32 2.75
C ARG A 4 13.00 9.95 2.77
N VAL A 5 12.84 9.21 1.68
CA VAL A 5 13.38 7.86 1.53
C VAL A 5 13.90 7.61 0.12
N ALA A 6 14.94 6.78 0.03
CA ALA A 6 15.53 6.33 -1.21
C ALA A 6 14.74 5.14 -1.81
N ASP A 7 15.07 4.79 -3.06
CA ASP A 7 14.40 3.71 -3.81
C ASP A 7 15.28 2.47 -3.84
N ASP A 8 15.67 2.01 -2.66
CA ASP A 8 16.52 0.85 -2.46
C ASP A 8 15.75 -0.22 -1.66
N GLU A 9 16.28 -1.44 -1.67
CA GLU A 9 15.60 -2.59 -1.05
C GLU A 9 15.72 -2.59 0.49
N SER A 10 16.66 -1.84 1.08
CA SER A 10 16.82 -1.75 2.54
C SER A 10 15.99 -0.61 3.17
N THR A 11 15.45 0.31 2.37
CA THR A 11 14.55 1.36 2.80
C THR A 11 13.27 0.77 3.42
N GLU A 12 12.91 1.23 4.62
CA GLU A 12 11.70 0.79 5.32
C GLU A 12 10.51 1.72 5.03
N LEU A 13 9.63 1.32 4.12
CA LEU A 13 8.32 1.97 3.91
C LEU A 13 7.26 1.48 4.90
N LEU A 14 7.37 0.23 5.37
CA LEU A 14 6.41 -0.41 6.26
C LEU A 14 6.08 0.45 7.50
N LYS A 15 7.10 0.99 8.16
CA LYS A 15 6.96 1.86 9.34
C LYS A 15 6.20 3.17 9.07
N HIS A 16 6.08 3.56 7.80
CA HIS A 16 5.39 4.78 7.39
C HIS A 16 3.95 4.54 6.91
N TRP A 17 3.55 3.30 6.64
CA TRP A 17 2.25 3.05 6.01
C TRP A 17 1.04 3.42 6.87
N ASP A 18 1.14 3.31 8.20
CA ASP A 18 0.06 3.80 9.07
C ASP A 18 -0.09 5.33 9.01
N LEU A 19 1.03 6.06 9.02
CA LEU A 19 1.04 7.51 8.88
C LEU A 19 0.48 7.93 7.51
N THR A 20 0.90 7.27 6.43
CA THR A 20 0.40 7.60 5.09
C THR A 20 -1.06 7.26 4.93
N TYR A 21 -1.52 6.15 5.52
CA TYR A 21 -2.92 5.76 5.53
C TYR A 21 -3.78 6.85 6.19
N LYS A 22 -3.40 7.29 7.39
CA LYS A 22 -4.12 8.34 8.12
C LYS A 22 -4.18 9.65 7.32
N PHE A 23 -3.07 10.04 6.67
CA PHE A 23 -3.04 11.24 5.83
C PHE A 23 -4.00 11.15 4.63
N ILE A 24 -3.97 10.03 3.89
CA ILE A 24 -4.86 9.83 2.74
C ILE A 24 -6.32 9.73 3.18
N ASN A 25 -6.59 8.98 4.26
CA ASN A 25 -7.93 8.76 4.75
C ASN A 25 -8.58 10.06 5.24
N ARG A 26 -7.85 10.91 5.97
CA ARG A 26 -8.34 12.22 6.39
C ARG A 26 -8.72 13.12 5.22
N ALA A 27 -7.92 13.11 4.15
CA ALA A 27 -8.26 13.88 2.95
C ALA A 27 -9.53 13.35 2.27
N LYS A 28 -9.68 12.02 2.19
CA LYS A 28 -10.87 11.36 1.67
C LYS A 28 -12.13 11.70 2.49
N GLU A 29 -12.04 11.67 3.82
CA GLU A 29 -13.12 12.07 4.73
C GLU A 29 -13.54 13.53 4.55
N ASN A 30 -12.61 14.39 4.14
CA ASN A 30 -12.84 15.80 3.83
C ASN A 30 -13.20 16.05 2.36
N ASN A 31 -13.64 15.03 1.60
CA ASN A 31 -13.95 15.13 0.17
C ASN A 31 -12.84 15.80 -0.67
N SER A 32 -11.57 15.58 -0.28
CA SER A 32 -10.39 16.16 -0.93
C SER A 32 -9.58 15.08 -1.66
N ALA A 33 -8.90 15.47 -2.73
CA ALA A 33 -8.02 14.60 -3.49
C ALA A 33 -6.58 14.59 -2.94
N VAL A 34 -5.88 13.45 -3.04
CA VAL A 34 -4.46 13.31 -2.70
C VAL A 34 -3.69 12.76 -3.89
N LEU A 35 -2.62 13.46 -4.27
CA LEU A 35 -1.61 12.94 -5.18
C LEU A 35 -0.49 12.26 -4.39
N VAL A 36 -0.33 10.94 -4.57
CA VAL A 36 0.83 10.20 -4.05
C VAL A 36 1.85 10.03 -5.16
N HIS A 37 3.03 10.64 -5.04
CA HIS A 37 4.07 10.58 -6.07
C HIS A 37 5.46 10.30 -5.48
N CYS A 38 6.33 9.74 -6.32
CA CYS A 38 7.78 9.64 -6.08
C CYS A 38 8.52 10.13 -7.34
N LYS A 39 9.82 9.83 -7.49
CA LYS A 39 10.60 10.31 -8.65
C LYS A 39 10.07 9.79 -10.00
N LYS A 40 9.77 8.49 -10.09
CA LYS A 40 9.32 7.83 -11.35
C LYS A 40 7.85 7.38 -11.31
N GLY A 41 7.23 7.34 -10.14
CA GLY A 41 5.89 6.77 -9.97
C GLY A 41 5.82 5.26 -10.26
N ILE A 42 6.91 4.51 -10.00
CA ILE A 42 7.06 3.08 -10.32
C ILE A 42 7.13 2.20 -9.06
N SER A 43 7.83 2.68 -8.03
CA SER A 43 8.22 1.88 -6.87
C SER A 43 7.66 2.46 -5.56
N ARG A 44 8.36 3.38 -4.88
CA ARG A 44 7.92 3.96 -3.58
C ARG A 44 6.45 4.38 -3.50
N SER A 45 6.00 5.27 -4.39
CA SER A 45 4.64 5.81 -4.33
C SER A 45 3.59 4.75 -4.61
N SER A 46 3.84 3.85 -5.56
CA SER A 46 2.92 2.75 -5.83
C SER A 46 2.88 1.74 -4.70
N SER A 47 4.00 1.44 -4.02
CA SER A 47 4.00 0.60 -2.82
C SER A 47 3.10 1.18 -1.73
N THR A 48 3.17 2.50 -1.49
CA THR A 48 2.26 3.18 -0.57
C THR A 48 0.80 3.13 -1.00
N VAL A 49 0.51 3.29 -2.30
CA VAL A 49 -0.87 3.19 -2.83
C VAL A 49 -1.41 1.76 -2.70
N ILE A 50 -0.58 0.74 -2.95
CA ILE A 50 -0.95 -0.68 -2.78
C ILE A 50 -1.24 -0.96 -1.30
N ALA A 51 -0.36 -0.54 -0.39
CA ALA A 51 -0.58 -0.69 1.05
C ALA A 51 -1.86 0.02 1.53
N TYR A 52 -2.14 1.22 1.01
CA TYR A 52 -3.40 1.92 1.28
C TYR A 52 -4.61 1.11 0.82
N ALA A 53 -4.58 0.56 -0.40
CA ALA A 53 -5.68 -0.24 -0.93
C ALA A 53 -5.92 -1.52 -0.11
N MET A 54 -4.85 -2.23 0.27
CA MET A 54 -4.93 -3.40 1.15
C MET A 54 -5.64 -3.06 2.48
N LYS A 55 -5.21 -1.99 3.16
CA LYS A 55 -5.80 -1.60 4.45
C LYS A 55 -7.21 -1.02 4.31
N SER A 56 -7.45 -0.16 3.32
CA SER A 56 -8.73 0.54 3.16
C SER A 56 -9.86 -0.34 2.64
N TYR A 57 -9.55 -1.38 1.86
CA TYR A 57 -10.57 -2.21 1.20
C TYR A 57 -10.51 -3.68 1.65
N GLY A 58 -9.58 -4.05 2.53
CA GLY A 58 -9.38 -5.44 2.95
C GLY A 58 -8.86 -6.35 1.85
N TRP A 59 -8.27 -5.78 0.80
CA TRP A 59 -7.77 -6.55 -0.35
C TRP A 59 -6.47 -7.28 -0.02
N SER A 60 -6.31 -8.46 -0.62
CA SER A 60 -5.03 -9.15 -0.67
C SER A 60 -3.98 -8.32 -1.43
N LEU A 61 -2.71 -8.64 -1.19
CA LEU A 61 -1.61 -8.02 -1.96
C LEU A 61 -1.80 -8.22 -3.47
N GLY A 62 -2.25 -9.41 -3.90
CA GLY A 62 -2.49 -9.71 -5.30
C GLY A 62 -3.56 -8.81 -5.92
N GLU A 63 -4.72 -8.67 -5.26
CA GLU A 63 -5.82 -7.82 -5.71
C GLU A 63 -5.40 -6.35 -5.79
N ALA A 64 -4.77 -5.83 -4.73
CA ALA A 64 -4.31 -4.44 -4.68
C ALA A 64 -3.25 -4.14 -5.75
N LEU A 65 -2.26 -5.04 -5.93
CA LEU A 65 -1.22 -4.88 -6.95
C LEU A 65 -1.82 -4.89 -8.36
N ASN A 66 -2.73 -5.84 -8.64
CA ASN A 66 -3.38 -5.94 -9.95
C ASN A 66 -4.21 -4.69 -10.25
N TYR A 67 -5.02 -4.23 -9.29
CA TYR A 67 -5.86 -3.04 -9.43
C TYR A 67 -5.03 -1.78 -9.76
N VAL A 68 -3.90 -1.61 -9.08
CA VAL A 68 -2.99 -0.47 -9.29
C VAL A 68 -2.27 -0.58 -10.64
N LYS A 69 -1.81 -1.78 -11.02
CA LYS A 69 -1.17 -2.02 -12.33
C LYS A 69 -2.12 -1.75 -13.50
N GLN A 70 -3.40 -2.10 -13.40
CA GLN A 70 -4.38 -1.82 -14.45
C GLN A 70 -4.55 -0.32 -14.71
N ARG A 71 -4.37 0.53 -13.69
CA ARG A 71 -4.45 2.01 -13.82
C ARG A 71 -3.11 2.64 -14.20
N ARG A 72 -2.01 1.95 -13.91
CA ARG A 72 -0.65 2.40 -14.20
C ARG A 72 0.26 1.20 -14.45
N ASN A 73 0.36 0.79 -15.72
CA ASN A 73 1.06 -0.42 -16.15
C ASN A 73 2.54 -0.50 -15.74
N CYS A 74 3.22 0.65 -15.57
CA CYS A 74 4.62 0.71 -15.19
C CYS A 74 4.88 0.43 -13.70
N VAL A 75 3.85 0.17 -12.89
CA VAL A 75 3.99 -0.11 -11.46
C VAL A 75 4.74 -1.41 -11.25
N THR A 76 5.90 -1.31 -10.62
CA THR A 76 6.76 -2.44 -10.24
C THR A 76 7.56 -2.01 -9.01
N PRO A 77 7.01 -2.20 -7.78
CA PRO A 77 7.77 -2.05 -6.55
C PRO A 77 9.09 -2.83 -6.61
N ASN A 78 10.16 -2.28 -6.00
CA ASN A 78 11.39 -3.03 -5.84
C ASN A 78 11.16 -4.26 -4.92
N LYS A 79 12.12 -5.20 -4.90
CA LYS A 79 11.96 -6.46 -4.16
C LYS A 79 11.77 -6.22 -2.65
N GLY A 80 12.54 -5.31 -2.07
CA GLY A 80 12.42 -4.96 -0.64
C GLY A 80 11.02 -4.43 -0.27
N PHE A 81 10.42 -3.60 -1.11
CA PHE A 81 9.06 -3.12 -0.90
C PHE A 81 8.01 -4.20 -1.15
N MET A 82 8.23 -5.11 -2.10
CA MET A 82 7.36 -6.28 -2.28
C MET A 82 7.37 -7.18 -1.05
N GLU A 83 8.52 -7.44 -0.44
CA GLU A 83 8.60 -8.21 0.81
C GLU A 83 7.89 -7.49 1.96
N GLN A 84 8.09 -6.17 2.10
CA GLN A 84 7.38 -5.38 3.11
C GLN A 84 5.85 -5.41 2.90
N LEU A 85 5.37 -5.40 1.66
CA LEU A 85 3.94 -5.53 1.35
C LEU A 85 3.39 -6.90 1.76
N LYS A 86 4.16 -7.98 1.57
CA LYS A 86 3.79 -9.32 2.08
C LYS A 86 3.74 -9.34 3.61
N THR A 87 4.74 -8.78 4.28
CA THR A 87 4.73 -8.62 5.74
C THR A 87 3.50 -7.85 6.21
N TYR A 88 3.15 -6.77 5.51
CA TYR A 88 1.98 -5.96 5.83
C TYR A 88 0.67 -6.74 5.67
N GLN A 89 0.55 -7.59 4.65
CA GLN A 89 -0.60 -8.49 4.51
C GLN A 89 -0.76 -9.39 5.74
N GLY A 90 0.35 -9.97 6.24
CA GLY A 90 0.34 -10.78 7.46
C GLY A 90 -0.10 -9.98 8.70
N ILE A 91 0.40 -8.74 8.85
CA ILE A 91 0.00 -7.84 9.95
C ILE A 91 -1.50 -7.52 9.88
N LEU A 92 -2.02 -7.19 8.69
CA LEU A 92 -3.44 -6.89 8.50
C LEU A 92 -4.33 -8.11 8.79
N ALA A 93 -3.90 -9.31 8.38
CA ALA A 93 -4.62 -10.55 8.66
C ALA A 93 -4.67 -10.84 10.17
N ALA A 94 -3.57 -10.64 10.90
CA ALA A 94 -3.52 -10.82 12.35
C ALA A 94 -4.32 -9.75 13.12
N SER A 95 -4.40 -8.53 12.58
CA SER A 95 -5.12 -7.41 13.21
C SER A 95 -6.62 -7.39 12.91
N SER A 96 -7.11 -8.24 12.00
CA SER A 96 -8.51 -8.28 11.57
C SER A 96 -9.25 -9.46 12.24
N PRO A 97 -10.24 -9.22 13.12
CA PRO A 97 -10.99 -10.29 13.78
C PRO A 97 -11.83 -11.20 12.86
N PHE A 98 -11.96 -10.89 11.55
CA PHE A 98 -13.02 -11.45 10.69
C PHE A 98 -12.58 -12.14 9.37
N HIS A 99 -11.29 -12.42 9.13
CA HIS A 99 -10.86 -12.99 7.83
C HIS A 99 -11.09 -14.51 7.64
N LYS A 100 -11.81 -15.20 8.55
CA LYS A 100 -12.09 -16.64 8.41
C LYS A 100 -13.17 -17.02 7.38
N ASN A 101 -13.95 -16.08 6.84
CA ASN A 101 -15.20 -16.41 6.13
C ASN A 101 -15.13 -16.52 4.59
N ASN A 102 -13.96 -16.41 3.95
CA ASN A 102 -13.84 -16.55 2.48
C ASN A 102 -12.95 -17.71 2.01
N MET A 103 -12.65 -18.69 2.87
CA MET A 103 -11.94 -19.92 2.44
C MET A 103 -12.87 -21.08 2.04
N TYR A 104 -14.19 -20.89 2.05
CA TYR A 104 -15.17 -21.92 1.68
C TYR A 104 -16.34 -21.35 0.85
N LYS A 105 -16.04 -20.63 -0.23
CA LYS A 105 -17.01 -20.39 -1.30
C LYS A 105 -16.36 -20.63 -2.64
#